data_AF-A0A4Q4D5M3-F1
#
_entry.id   AF-A0A4Q4D5M3-F1
#
_cell.length_a   1.000
_cell.length_b   1.000
_cell.length_c   1.000
_cell.angle_alpha   90.00
_cell.angle_beta   90.00
_cell.angle_gamma   90.00
#
_symmetry.space_group_name_H-M   'P 1'
#
loop_
_entity.id
_entity.type
_entity.pdbx_description
1 polymer ?
#
loop_
_entity_poly.entity_id
_entity_poly.type
_entity_poly.pdbx_seq_one_letter_code
_entity_poly.pdbx_strand_id
1 'polypeptide(L)'
;APQNALLPLVALPTTTGTGSESTTICVLDVVSQHVKTGISHPRLRPTLAVVDPELTLTQPSEVTAASGLDILCHALESYTARPYVSYEHKSGEQRVPYCGSNPISDLWSEKALSLMAGAFRTVVRRGDDLEARTQVALAATFAGLGFGNAGVHIPHANAYPVAGQVREFRPKGYGPDGGPADHAMVPHGMAVSLTAPEAFRFTFAADPDRHVRAAQLLDPTAEMTDDPADLLPQVLASVMRDVGIPSGLAAVGFSSSDVDSLVEGAVKQQRLLATAPLDVRDEDLASILDASLELW
;
A
#
# COMPACT_ATOMS: atom_id res chain seq x y z
N ALA A 1 -20.56 -12.45 -3.98
CA ALA A 1 -19.50 -13.35 -3.49
C ALA A 1 -19.65 -14.73 -4.14
N PRO A 2 -18.57 -15.50 -4.35
CA PRO A 2 -18.64 -16.81 -5.00
C PRO A 2 -19.45 -17.82 -4.17
N GLN A 3 -20.47 -18.43 -4.78
CA GLN A 3 -21.38 -19.39 -4.12
C GLN A 3 -20.83 -20.82 -4.10
N ASN A 4 -19.92 -21.16 -5.02
CA ASN A 4 -19.32 -22.49 -5.12
C ASN A 4 -17.82 -22.46 -4.77
N ALA A 5 -17.21 -23.64 -4.61
CA ALA A 5 -15.75 -23.75 -4.55
C ALA A 5 -15.15 -23.25 -5.87
N LEU A 6 -14.03 -22.53 -5.79
CA LEU A 6 -13.27 -22.13 -6.97
C LEU A 6 -12.40 -23.31 -7.45
N LEU A 7 -12.00 -23.27 -8.71
CA LEU A 7 -10.98 -24.18 -9.22
C LEU A 7 -9.65 -23.92 -8.49
N PRO A 8 -8.79 -24.95 -8.32
CA PRO A 8 -7.47 -24.76 -7.75
C PRO A 8 -6.67 -23.69 -8.52
N LEU A 9 -6.10 -22.74 -7.80
CA LEU A 9 -5.27 -21.67 -8.35
C LEU A 9 -3.85 -21.80 -7.79
N VAL A 10 -2.86 -21.91 -8.68
CA VAL A 10 -1.44 -21.81 -8.35
C VAL A 10 -0.95 -20.44 -8.80
N ALA A 11 -0.51 -19.61 -7.85
CA ALA A 11 -0.04 -18.25 -8.10
C ALA A 11 1.49 -18.22 -8.12
N LEU A 12 2.07 -17.62 -9.16
CA LEU A 12 3.51 -17.44 -9.34
C LEU A 12 3.78 -15.93 -9.57
N PRO A 13 3.96 -15.13 -8.50
CA PRO A 13 4.16 -13.70 -8.65
C PRO A 13 5.50 -13.39 -9.34
N THR A 14 5.46 -12.52 -10.35
CA THR A 14 6.65 -11.99 -11.05
C THR A 14 6.95 -10.53 -10.66
N THR A 15 6.21 -10.00 -9.69
CA THR A 15 6.42 -8.68 -9.11
C THR A 15 6.40 -8.77 -7.59
N THR A 16 7.33 -8.12 -6.91
CA THR A 16 7.37 -8.08 -5.44
C THR A 16 6.63 -6.85 -4.92
N GLY A 17 5.31 -6.97 -4.70
CA GLY A 17 4.49 -5.85 -4.22
C GLY A 17 3.16 -6.26 -3.61
N THR A 18 2.24 -6.72 -4.46
CA THR A 18 0.82 -6.84 -4.09
C THR A 18 0.50 -7.88 -3.01
N GLY A 19 1.34 -8.92 -2.87
CA GLY A 19 1.09 -10.06 -1.99
C GLY A 19 -0.18 -10.87 -2.36
N SER A 20 -0.75 -10.64 -3.55
CA SER A 20 -2.05 -11.20 -3.98
C SER A 20 -2.08 -12.73 -3.96
N GLU A 21 -0.92 -13.37 -4.14
CA GLU A 21 -0.73 -14.82 -4.01
C GLU A 21 -1.09 -15.39 -2.62
N SER A 22 -1.16 -14.52 -1.60
CA SER A 22 -1.44 -14.89 -0.20
C SER A 22 -2.79 -14.38 0.32
N THR A 23 -3.50 -13.53 -0.45
CA THR A 23 -4.70 -12.84 0.01
C THR A 23 -6.01 -13.49 -0.45
N THR A 24 -7.13 -12.97 0.05
CA THR A 24 -8.50 -13.39 -0.28
C THR A 24 -9.27 -12.31 -1.03
N ILE A 25 -8.52 -11.39 -1.67
CA ILE A 25 -9.06 -10.18 -2.28
C ILE A 25 -8.77 -10.21 -3.78
N CYS A 26 -9.78 -9.91 -4.58
CA CYS A 26 -9.66 -9.71 -6.02
C CYS A 26 -10.15 -8.30 -6.33
N VAL A 27 -9.25 -7.44 -6.81
CA VAL A 27 -9.57 -6.08 -7.23
C VAL A 27 -9.74 -6.06 -8.75
N LEU A 28 -10.80 -5.43 -9.22
CA LEU A 28 -11.24 -5.44 -10.61
C LEU A 28 -11.57 -4.01 -11.06
N ASP A 29 -11.14 -3.66 -12.26
CA ASP A 29 -11.59 -2.45 -12.94
C ASP A 29 -12.89 -2.75 -13.69
N VAL A 30 -13.97 -2.09 -13.29
CA VAL A 30 -15.24 -2.11 -14.03
C VAL A 30 -15.17 -0.99 -15.05
N VAL A 31 -14.54 -1.28 -16.20
CA VAL A 31 -14.22 -0.30 -17.24
C VAL A 31 -15.43 0.53 -17.66
N SER A 32 -16.61 -0.11 -17.79
CA SER A 32 -17.86 0.58 -18.17
C SER A 32 -18.38 1.58 -17.14
N GLN A 33 -17.91 1.49 -15.90
CA GLN A 33 -18.29 2.36 -14.79
C GLN A 33 -17.16 3.30 -14.36
N HIS A 34 -15.95 3.16 -14.94
CA HIS A 34 -14.74 3.87 -14.49
C HIS A 34 -14.51 3.74 -12.97
N VAL A 35 -14.85 2.57 -12.40
CA VAL A 35 -14.72 2.30 -10.96
C VAL A 35 -13.87 1.06 -10.78
N LYS A 36 -12.88 1.18 -9.89
CA LYS A 36 -12.14 0.06 -9.33
C LYS A 36 -12.91 -0.47 -8.11
N THR A 37 -13.24 -1.76 -8.12
CA THR A 37 -13.99 -2.42 -7.04
C THR A 37 -13.30 -3.69 -6.60
N GLY A 38 -13.70 -4.26 -5.46
CA GLY A 38 -13.06 -5.43 -4.87
C GLY A 38 -14.05 -6.48 -4.40
N ILE A 39 -13.72 -7.74 -4.63
CA ILE A 39 -14.38 -8.89 -4.02
C ILE A 39 -13.46 -9.43 -2.93
N SER A 40 -13.93 -9.50 -1.69
CA SER A 40 -13.22 -10.14 -0.59
C SER A 40 -13.98 -11.39 -0.15
N HIS A 41 -13.35 -12.56 -0.26
CA HIS A 41 -13.99 -13.81 0.12
C HIS A 41 -12.97 -14.91 0.44
N PRO A 42 -13.12 -15.71 1.51
CA PRO A 42 -12.14 -16.74 1.89
C PRO A 42 -11.78 -17.72 0.77
N ARG A 43 -12.74 -18.03 -0.11
CA ARG A 43 -12.53 -18.94 -1.26
C ARG A 43 -11.63 -18.37 -2.36
N LEU A 44 -11.33 -17.06 -2.36
CA LEU A 44 -10.43 -16.45 -3.34
C LEU A 44 -8.95 -16.74 -3.05
N ARG A 45 -8.61 -17.30 -1.88
CA ARG A 45 -7.23 -17.64 -1.55
C ARG A 45 -6.67 -18.66 -2.55
N PRO A 46 -5.52 -18.40 -3.18
CA PRO A 46 -4.84 -19.38 -4.00
C PRO A 46 -4.58 -20.69 -3.24
N THR A 47 -4.63 -21.81 -3.95
CA THR A 47 -4.34 -23.14 -3.37
C THR A 47 -2.87 -23.30 -3.05
N LEU A 48 -2.00 -22.72 -3.88
CA LEU A 48 -0.55 -22.70 -3.71
C LEU A 48 0.00 -21.38 -4.24
N ALA A 49 0.97 -20.82 -3.52
CA ALA A 49 1.83 -19.74 -4.02
C ALA A 49 3.25 -20.29 -4.17
N VAL A 50 3.87 -20.04 -5.32
CA VAL A 50 5.29 -20.35 -5.57
C VAL A 50 6.01 -19.01 -5.71
N VAL A 51 6.62 -18.56 -4.62
CA VAL A 51 7.36 -17.29 -4.56
C VAL A 51 8.82 -17.56 -4.89
N ASP A 52 9.18 -17.33 -6.15
CA ASP A 52 10.54 -17.51 -6.67
C ASP A 52 11.16 -16.14 -7.00
N PRO A 53 12.15 -15.66 -6.23
CA PRO A 53 12.77 -14.35 -6.47
C PRO A 53 13.49 -14.25 -7.82
N GLU A 54 13.89 -15.36 -8.45
CA GLU A 54 14.51 -15.33 -9.79
C GLU A 54 13.55 -14.77 -10.85
N LEU A 55 12.25 -14.99 -10.68
CA LEU A 55 11.20 -14.48 -11.57
C LEU A 55 11.01 -12.95 -11.50
N THR A 56 11.71 -12.29 -10.58
CA THR A 56 11.60 -10.84 -10.34
C THR A 56 12.87 -10.09 -10.74
N LEU A 57 13.94 -10.79 -11.14
CA LEU A 57 15.23 -10.19 -11.52
C LEU A 57 15.13 -9.22 -12.69
N THR A 58 14.20 -9.47 -13.63
CA THR A 58 13.98 -8.62 -14.82
C THR A 58 13.05 -7.44 -14.55
N GLN A 59 12.52 -7.29 -13.33
CA GLN A 59 11.61 -6.19 -12.99
C GLN A 59 12.36 -4.85 -13.04
N PRO A 60 11.89 -3.87 -13.85
CA PRO A 60 12.52 -2.55 -13.93
C PRO A 60 12.60 -1.85 -12.57
N SER A 61 13.57 -0.95 -12.40
CA SER A 61 13.82 -0.24 -11.14
C SER A 61 12.59 0.54 -10.66
N GLU A 62 11.91 1.29 -11.54
CA GLU A 62 10.71 2.07 -11.18
C GLU A 62 9.51 1.18 -10.84
N VAL A 63 9.38 0.03 -11.49
CA VAL A 63 8.38 -0.98 -11.11
C VAL A 63 8.71 -1.56 -9.73
N THR A 64 10.00 -1.80 -9.44
CA THR A 64 10.48 -2.29 -8.14
C THR A 64 10.27 -1.25 -7.03
N ALA A 65 10.50 0.03 -7.30
CA ALA A 65 10.24 1.11 -6.36
C ALA A 65 8.75 1.22 -6.04
N ALA A 66 7.90 1.31 -7.07
CA ALA A 66 6.45 1.38 -6.87
C ALA A 66 5.91 0.14 -6.14
N SER A 67 6.31 -1.07 -6.54
CA SER A 67 5.83 -2.30 -5.90
C SER A 67 6.34 -2.44 -4.47
N GLY A 68 7.58 -2.03 -4.16
CA GLY A 68 8.10 -2.08 -2.81
C GLY A 68 7.42 -1.08 -1.86
N LEU A 69 7.02 0.09 -2.36
CA LEU A 69 6.23 1.03 -1.54
C LEU A 69 4.82 0.52 -1.26
N ASP A 70 4.25 -0.27 -2.16
CA ASP A 70 3.01 -1.01 -1.91
C ASP A 70 3.17 -1.95 -0.71
N ILE A 71 4.29 -2.69 -0.62
CA ILE A 71 4.61 -3.54 0.55
C ILE A 71 4.68 -2.71 1.83
N LEU A 72 5.37 -1.57 1.79
CA LEU A 72 5.49 -0.69 2.95
C LEU A 72 4.13 -0.15 3.38
N CYS A 73 3.31 0.32 2.45
CA CYS A 73 1.97 0.82 2.77
C CYS A 73 1.07 -0.30 3.29
N HIS A 74 1.08 -1.50 2.70
CA HIS A 74 0.39 -2.66 3.24
C HIS A 74 0.79 -2.93 4.70
N ALA A 75 2.09 -2.99 5.00
CA ALA A 75 2.59 -3.30 6.34
C ALA A 75 2.28 -2.18 7.34
N LEU A 76 2.48 -0.91 6.97
CA LEU A 76 2.20 0.23 7.83
C LEU A 76 0.70 0.34 8.11
N GLU A 77 -0.15 0.34 7.07
CA GLU A 77 -1.60 0.50 7.22
C GLU A 77 -2.23 -0.66 7.98
N SER A 78 -1.75 -1.89 7.78
CA SER A 78 -2.26 -3.05 8.53
C SER A 78 -1.86 -3.00 10.01
N TYR A 79 -0.66 -2.53 10.30
CA TYR A 79 -0.17 -2.35 11.67
C TYR A 79 -0.85 -1.18 12.39
N THR A 80 -1.18 -0.09 11.69
CA THR A 80 -1.87 1.08 12.26
C THR A 80 -3.38 1.05 12.05
N ALA A 81 -3.93 -0.04 11.50
CA ALA A 81 -5.37 -0.18 11.28
C ALA A 81 -6.15 -0.12 12.60
N ARG A 82 -7.44 0.22 12.48
CA ARG A 82 -8.40 0.15 13.57
C ARG A 82 -8.28 -1.19 14.33
N PRO A 83 -8.16 -1.19 15.67
CA PRO A 83 -7.97 -2.43 16.44
C PRO A 83 -9.14 -3.40 16.30
N TYR A 84 -8.84 -4.70 16.17
CA TYR A 84 -9.86 -5.73 15.95
C TYR A 84 -10.93 -5.82 17.05
N VAL A 85 -10.59 -5.43 18.28
CA VAL A 85 -11.50 -5.39 19.43
C VAL A 85 -12.55 -4.27 19.36
N SER A 86 -12.37 -3.30 18.47
CA SER A 86 -13.27 -2.15 18.33
C SER A 86 -14.40 -2.35 17.31
N TYR A 87 -14.37 -3.46 16.56
CA TYR A 87 -15.42 -3.79 15.59
C TYR A 87 -16.61 -4.45 16.28
N GLU A 88 -17.79 -4.24 15.71
CA GLU A 88 -18.99 -4.97 16.13
C GLU A 88 -18.78 -6.49 16.00
N HIS A 89 -19.29 -7.22 16.99
CA HIS A 89 -19.25 -8.67 16.97
C HIS A 89 -20.09 -9.24 15.83
N LYS A 90 -19.43 -9.91 14.89
CA LYS A 90 -20.05 -10.57 13.74
C LYS A 90 -20.14 -12.08 13.93
N SER A 91 -21.27 -12.66 13.50
CA SER A 91 -21.39 -14.12 13.28
C SER A 91 -20.37 -14.59 12.23
N GLY A 92 -20.11 -15.90 12.17
CA GLY A 92 -19.10 -16.45 11.26
C GLY A 92 -19.36 -16.08 9.80
N GLU A 93 -20.63 -16.08 9.38
CA GLU A 93 -21.05 -15.79 8.00
C GLU A 93 -20.97 -14.30 7.63
N GLN A 94 -20.98 -13.41 8.63
CA GLN A 94 -20.89 -11.96 8.44
C GLN A 94 -19.45 -11.43 8.38
N ARG A 95 -18.47 -12.25 8.79
CA ARG A 95 -17.06 -11.84 8.83
C ARG A 95 -16.50 -11.74 7.42
N VAL A 96 -15.95 -10.57 7.12
CA VAL A 96 -15.06 -10.41 5.98
C VAL A 96 -13.67 -10.95 6.36
N PRO A 97 -12.79 -11.26 5.39
CA PRO A 97 -11.52 -11.92 5.68
C PRO A 97 -10.53 -11.17 6.57
N TYR A 98 -10.74 -9.87 6.78
CA TYR A 98 -9.91 -9.01 7.60
C TYR A 98 -10.73 -8.33 8.71
N CYS A 99 -10.08 -7.98 9.82
CA CYS A 99 -10.75 -7.47 11.01
C CYS A 99 -10.01 -6.33 11.71
N GLY A 100 -9.15 -5.60 11.01
CA GLY A 100 -8.30 -4.58 11.63
C GLY A 100 -7.06 -5.17 12.29
N SER A 101 -6.24 -4.28 12.86
CA SER A 101 -4.96 -4.67 13.47
C SER A 101 -5.20 -5.67 14.60
N ASN A 102 -4.38 -6.73 14.63
CA ASN A 102 -4.48 -7.82 15.59
C ASN A 102 -3.10 -8.48 15.80
N PRO A 103 -2.89 -9.21 16.90
CA PRO A 103 -1.57 -9.76 17.23
C PRO A 103 -0.96 -10.66 16.15
N ILE A 104 -1.79 -11.32 15.32
CA ILE A 104 -1.29 -12.18 14.24
C ILE A 104 -0.87 -11.34 13.03
N SER A 105 -1.66 -10.35 12.63
CA SER A 105 -1.27 -9.43 11.54
C SER A 105 -0.04 -8.61 11.90
N ASP A 106 0.07 -8.20 13.18
CA ASP A 106 1.16 -7.35 13.67
C ASP A 106 2.52 -8.06 13.49
N LEU A 107 2.61 -9.35 13.82
CA LEU A 107 3.84 -10.14 13.62
C LEU A 107 4.33 -10.14 12.16
N TRP A 108 3.40 -10.28 11.21
CA TRP A 108 3.74 -10.27 9.79
C TRP A 108 4.10 -8.88 9.29
N SER A 109 3.40 -7.85 9.77
CA SER A 109 3.62 -6.47 9.39
C SER A 109 4.99 -5.97 9.89
N GLU A 110 5.33 -6.21 11.15
CA GLU A 110 6.65 -5.87 11.69
C GLU A 110 7.78 -6.61 10.96
N LYS A 111 7.57 -7.88 10.62
CA LYS A 111 8.56 -8.66 9.87
C LYS A 111 8.75 -8.11 8.46
N ALA A 112 7.68 -7.71 7.78
CA ALA A 112 7.76 -7.06 6.47
C ALA A 112 8.54 -5.75 6.55
N LEU A 113 8.22 -4.87 7.50
CA LEU A 113 8.95 -3.60 7.70
C LEU A 113 10.44 -3.84 7.94
N SER A 114 10.79 -4.79 8.81
CA SER A 114 12.18 -5.11 9.12
C SER A 114 12.98 -5.62 7.91
N LEU A 115 12.36 -6.43 7.04
CA LEU A 115 12.99 -6.91 5.81
C LEU A 115 13.17 -5.78 4.80
N MET A 116 12.15 -4.92 4.66
CA MET A 116 12.18 -3.79 3.75
C MET A 116 13.24 -2.76 4.14
N ALA A 117 13.44 -2.52 5.44
CA ALA A 117 14.48 -1.63 5.96
C ALA A 117 15.89 -2.00 5.43
N GLY A 118 16.21 -3.29 5.37
CA GLY A 118 17.51 -3.79 4.92
C GLY A 118 17.67 -3.92 3.40
N ALA A 119 16.61 -4.31 2.69
CA ALA A 119 16.72 -4.76 1.29
C ALA A 119 16.16 -3.80 0.25
N PHE A 120 15.15 -2.97 0.60
CA PHE A 120 14.34 -2.29 -0.40
C PHE A 120 15.15 -1.30 -1.26
N ARG A 121 15.91 -0.41 -0.61
CA ARG A 121 16.79 0.55 -1.30
C ARG A 121 17.84 -0.16 -2.16
N THR A 122 18.32 -1.31 -1.71
CA THR A 122 19.31 -2.11 -2.44
C THR A 122 18.71 -2.69 -3.71
N VAL A 123 17.53 -3.32 -3.65
CA VAL A 123 16.93 -3.95 -4.83
C VAL A 123 16.49 -2.94 -5.89
N VAL A 124 16.12 -1.71 -5.50
CA VAL A 124 15.81 -0.65 -6.47
C VAL A 124 17.07 -0.19 -7.23
N ARG A 125 18.21 -0.07 -6.53
CA ARG A 125 19.49 0.35 -7.15
C ARG A 125 20.20 -0.79 -7.89
N ARG A 126 20.11 -2.02 -7.38
CA ARG A 126 20.80 -3.22 -7.86
C ARG A 126 19.81 -4.37 -7.99
N GLY A 127 19.04 -4.34 -9.08
CA GLY A 127 17.92 -5.26 -9.31
C GLY A 127 18.32 -6.72 -9.56
N ASP A 128 19.60 -6.99 -9.79
CA ASP A 128 20.22 -8.31 -9.97
C ASP A 128 20.72 -8.93 -8.64
N ASP A 129 20.57 -8.22 -7.52
CA ASP A 129 20.88 -8.73 -6.19
C ASP A 129 19.84 -9.76 -5.73
N LEU A 130 20.13 -11.05 -5.94
CA LEU A 130 19.23 -12.14 -5.60
C LEU A 130 18.91 -12.20 -4.09
N GLU A 131 19.85 -11.84 -3.21
CA GLU A 131 19.61 -11.85 -1.77
C GLU A 131 18.62 -10.74 -1.39
N ALA A 132 18.83 -9.52 -1.91
CA ALA A 132 17.89 -8.43 -1.68
C ALA A 132 16.50 -8.72 -2.30
N ARG A 133 16.45 -9.31 -3.50
CA ARG A 133 15.19 -9.77 -4.13
C ARG A 133 14.48 -10.81 -3.29
N THR A 134 15.22 -11.76 -2.71
CA THR A 134 14.67 -12.78 -1.80
C THR A 134 14.03 -12.14 -0.58
N GLN A 135 14.72 -11.19 0.05
CA GLN A 135 14.21 -10.50 1.23
C GLN A 135 12.96 -9.66 0.92
N VAL A 136 12.92 -8.97 -0.23
CA VAL A 136 11.74 -8.19 -0.65
C VAL A 136 10.57 -9.08 -1.09
N ALA A 137 10.83 -10.23 -1.72
CA ALA A 137 9.79 -11.21 -2.06
C ALA A 137 9.14 -11.81 -0.78
N LEU A 138 9.96 -12.13 0.22
CA LEU A 138 9.47 -12.54 1.54
C LEU A 138 8.69 -11.42 2.22
N ALA A 139 9.18 -10.17 2.15
CA ALA A 139 8.48 -9.02 2.71
C ALA A 139 7.09 -8.83 2.08
N ALA A 140 6.97 -8.97 0.75
CA ALA A 140 5.70 -8.92 0.05
C ALA A 140 4.72 -10.00 0.53
N THR A 141 5.22 -11.23 0.71
CA THR A 141 4.42 -12.34 1.24
C THR A 141 3.94 -12.04 2.67
N PHE A 142 4.83 -11.56 3.55
CA PHE A 142 4.48 -11.23 4.93
C PHE A 142 3.51 -10.05 5.00
N ALA A 143 3.72 -8.99 4.22
CA ALA A 143 2.76 -7.89 4.13
C ALA A 143 1.39 -8.40 3.66
N GLY A 144 1.35 -9.26 2.63
CA GLY A 144 0.14 -9.94 2.15
C GLY A 144 -0.61 -10.72 3.22
N LEU A 145 0.12 -11.46 4.07
CA LEU A 145 -0.45 -12.15 5.24
C LEU A 145 -0.92 -11.16 6.31
N GLY A 146 -0.19 -10.07 6.56
CA GLY A 146 -0.56 -9.02 7.50
C GLY A 146 -1.85 -8.32 7.11
N PHE A 147 -1.84 -7.60 5.99
CA PHE A 147 -3.01 -6.85 5.51
C PHE A 147 -4.14 -7.78 5.07
N GLY A 148 -3.86 -9.02 4.65
CA GLY A 148 -4.88 -10.02 4.38
C GLY A 148 -5.75 -10.37 5.59
N ASN A 149 -5.26 -10.13 6.82
CA ASN A 149 -5.99 -10.30 8.07
C ASN A 149 -6.40 -8.97 8.74
N ALA A 150 -5.68 -7.88 8.51
CA ALA A 150 -6.01 -6.58 9.12
C ALA A 150 -6.78 -5.62 8.19
N GLY A 151 -6.47 -5.64 6.90
CA GLY A 151 -6.91 -4.64 5.93
C GLY A 151 -5.90 -3.51 5.76
N VAL A 152 -6.29 -2.53 4.94
CA VAL A 152 -5.57 -1.28 4.67
C VAL A 152 -6.59 -0.14 4.68
N HIS A 153 -6.13 1.12 4.73
CA HIS A 153 -6.96 2.28 5.02
C HIS A 153 -6.72 3.46 4.05
N ILE A 154 -6.51 4.66 4.60
CA ILE A 154 -6.51 5.95 3.90
C ILE A 154 -5.58 6.00 2.67
N PRO A 155 -4.27 5.64 2.73
CA PRO A 155 -3.42 5.65 1.54
C PRO A 155 -3.99 4.83 0.38
N HIS A 156 -4.49 3.61 0.65
CA HIS A 156 -5.14 2.80 -0.38
C HIS A 156 -6.46 3.39 -0.87
N ALA A 157 -7.25 4.04 0.01
CA ALA A 157 -8.49 4.71 -0.39
C ALA A 157 -8.21 5.88 -1.34
N ASN A 158 -7.20 6.69 -1.04
CA ASN A 158 -6.78 7.84 -1.85
C ASN A 158 -6.16 7.42 -3.19
N ALA A 159 -5.49 6.26 -3.25
CA ALA A 159 -4.87 5.78 -4.48
C ALA A 159 -5.87 5.52 -5.62
N TYR A 160 -7.14 5.21 -5.31
CA TYR A 160 -8.17 4.89 -6.30
C TYR A 160 -8.51 6.10 -7.19
N PRO A 161 -8.90 7.27 -6.63
CA PRO A 161 -9.10 8.47 -7.45
C PRO A 161 -7.80 8.97 -8.09
N VAL A 162 -6.65 8.89 -7.41
CA VAL A 162 -5.35 9.30 -7.98
C VAL A 162 -5.03 8.50 -9.25
N ALA A 163 -5.17 7.17 -9.22
CA ALA A 163 -4.94 6.35 -10.40
C ALA A 163 -6.05 6.51 -11.46
N GLY A 164 -7.31 6.70 -11.04
CA GLY A 164 -8.45 6.79 -11.96
C GLY A 164 -8.62 8.14 -12.66
N GLN A 165 -8.05 9.22 -12.12
CA GLN A 165 -8.20 10.59 -12.63
C GLN A 165 -6.92 11.16 -13.24
N VAL A 166 -5.83 10.38 -13.29
CA VAL A 166 -4.57 10.81 -13.91
C VAL A 166 -4.77 11.17 -15.39
N ARG A 167 -4.17 12.29 -15.80
CA ARG A 167 -4.36 12.86 -17.15
C ARG A 167 -3.17 12.60 -18.07
N GLU A 168 -1.96 12.87 -17.59
CA GLU A 168 -0.78 12.98 -18.47
C GLU A 168 0.44 12.19 -17.99
N PHE A 169 0.50 11.82 -16.71
CA PHE A 169 1.68 11.17 -16.14
C PHE A 169 1.90 9.79 -16.75
N ARG A 170 3.15 9.53 -17.16
CA ARG A 170 3.60 8.27 -17.78
C ARG A 170 4.88 7.81 -17.09
N PRO A 171 4.81 6.82 -16.17
CA PRO A 171 5.98 6.31 -15.44
C PRO A 171 6.92 5.57 -16.38
N LYS A 172 8.23 5.59 -16.11
CA LYS A 172 9.20 4.80 -16.89
C LYS A 172 9.23 3.37 -16.37
N GLY A 173 9.72 2.43 -17.19
CA GLY A 173 9.71 1.00 -16.84
C GLY A 173 8.36 0.30 -17.02
N TYR A 174 7.30 1.01 -17.44
CA TYR A 174 5.97 0.45 -17.70
C TYR A 174 5.64 0.34 -19.19
N GLY A 175 6.50 0.86 -20.07
CA GLY A 175 6.41 0.68 -21.51
C GLY A 175 7.35 -0.39 -22.05
N PRO A 176 7.27 -0.66 -23.37
CA PRO A 176 8.21 -1.56 -24.07
C PRO A 176 9.67 -1.17 -23.81
N ASP A 177 10.53 -2.18 -23.67
CA ASP A 177 11.98 -2.03 -23.44
C ASP A 177 12.35 -1.14 -22.23
N GLY A 178 11.46 -1.06 -21.22
CA GLY A 178 11.65 -0.22 -20.03
C GLY A 178 11.36 1.27 -20.25
N GLY A 179 10.75 1.62 -21.39
CA GLY A 179 10.32 2.97 -21.71
C GLY A 179 9.13 3.47 -20.86
N PRO A 180 8.64 4.69 -21.13
CA PRO A 180 7.44 5.22 -20.48
C PRO A 180 6.20 4.41 -20.86
N ALA A 181 5.21 4.35 -19.97
CA ALA A 181 3.90 3.80 -20.26
C ALA A 181 3.29 4.40 -21.55
N ASP A 182 2.58 3.58 -22.32
CA ASP A 182 1.94 3.98 -23.58
C ASP A 182 0.68 4.85 -23.38
N HIS A 183 0.08 4.78 -22.18
CA HIS A 183 -1.06 5.58 -21.75
C HIS A 183 -0.77 6.28 -20.42
N ALA A 184 -1.58 7.29 -20.09
CA ALA A 184 -1.49 7.96 -18.80
C ALA A 184 -1.89 6.99 -17.68
N MET A 185 -1.02 6.85 -16.68
CA MET A 185 -1.25 5.98 -15.53
C MET A 185 -0.39 6.43 -14.36
N VAL A 186 -0.87 6.26 -13.12
CA VAL A 186 0.00 6.23 -11.93
C VAL A 186 0.04 4.79 -11.43
N PRO A 187 1.23 4.16 -11.30
CA PRO A 187 1.33 2.82 -10.75
C PRO A 187 0.73 2.73 -9.36
N HIS A 188 0.10 1.60 -9.01
CA HIS A 188 -0.67 1.50 -7.77
C HIS A 188 0.13 1.88 -6.52
N GLY A 189 1.27 1.22 -6.28
CA GLY A 189 2.09 1.52 -5.10
C GLY A 189 2.66 2.94 -5.09
N MET A 190 2.84 3.56 -6.27
CA MET A 190 3.14 5.00 -6.35
C MET A 190 1.95 5.82 -5.86
N ALA A 191 0.75 5.62 -6.43
CA ALA A 191 -0.48 6.33 -6.03
C ALA A 191 -0.81 6.18 -4.53
N VAL A 192 -0.58 5.00 -3.95
CA VAL A 192 -0.73 4.75 -2.50
C VAL A 192 0.30 5.58 -1.71
N SER A 193 1.58 5.48 -2.07
CA SER A 193 2.68 6.13 -1.34
C SER A 193 2.62 7.66 -1.35
N LEU A 194 2.10 8.28 -2.42
CA LEU A 194 2.08 9.74 -2.56
C LEU A 194 1.22 10.45 -1.51
N THR A 195 0.29 9.74 -0.85
CA THR A 195 -0.52 10.31 0.24
C THR A 195 -0.22 9.69 1.61
N ALA A 196 0.70 8.72 1.65
CA ALA A 196 0.96 7.93 2.84
C ALA A 196 1.59 8.75 3.98
N PRO A 197 2.58 9.64 3.76
CA PRO A 197 3.14 10.46 4.84
C PRO A 197 2.07 11.29 5.57
N GLU A 198 1.23 12.01 4.83
CA GLU A 198 0.16 12.84 5.42
C GLU A 198 -0.94 12.02 6.07
N ALA A 199 -1.29 10.87 5.48
CA ALA A 199 -2.25 9.95 6.09
C ALA A 199 -1.74 9.41 7.44
N PHE A 200 -0.45 9.06 7.53
CA PHE A 200 0.13 8.59 8.80
C PHE A 200 0.33 9.70 9.82
N ARG A 201 0.56 10.94 9.39
CA ARG A 201 0.53 12.10 10.29
C ARG A 201 -0.87 12.27 10.90
N PHE A 202 -1.91 12.17 10.08
CA PHE A 202 -3.30 12.23 10.54
C PHE A 202 -3.64 11.09 11.54
N THR A 203 -3.27 9.85 11.23
CA THR A 203 -3.62 8.70 12.10
C THR A 203 -2.77 8.59 13.35
N PHE A 204 -1.70 9.39 13.49
CA PHE A 204 -0.78 9.34 14.63
C PHE A 204 -1.50 9.39 15.99
N ALA A 205 -2.52 10.25 16.11
CA ALA A 205 -3.26 10.44 17.36
C ALA A 205 -4.04 9.18 17.83
N ALA A 206 -4.25 8.20 16.94
CA ALA A 206 -4.95 6.97 17.32
C ALA A 206 -4.09 6.02 18.17
N ASP A 207 -2.79 5.91 17.82
CA ASP A 207 -1.82 5.07 18.54
C ASP A 207 -0.38 5.57 18.27
N PRO A 208 0.10 6.57 19.02
CA PRO A 208 1.45 7.13 18.85
C PRO A 208 2.57 6.08 18.94
N ASP A 209 2.44 5.11 19.85
CA ASP A 209 3.46 4.09 20.09
C ASP A 209 3.62 3.17 18.88
N ARG A 210 2.50 2.77 18.23
CA ARG A 210 2.55 2.01 16.98
C ARG A 210 3.22 2.79 15.86
N HIS A 211 2.93 4.07 15.70
CA HIS A 211 3.56 4.92 14.68
C HIS A 211 5.07 5.06 14.88
N VAL A 212 5.51 5.35 16.11
CA VAL A 212 6.94 5.44 16.45
C VAL A 212 7.63 4.09 16.24
N ARG A 213 7.01 2.99 16.67
CA ARG A 213 7.54 1.63 16.48
C ARG A 213 7.68 1.28 15.01
N ALA A 214 6.69 1.61 14.18
CA ALA A 214 6.72 1.36 12.75
C ALA A 214 7.87 2.13 12.07
N ALA A 215 8.08 3.40 12.45
CA ALA A 215 9.20 4.19 11.96
C ALA A 215 10.55 3.55 12.31
N GLN A 216 10.73 3.11 13.57
CA GLN A 216 11.96 2.45 14.03
C GLN A 216 12.21 1.08 13.38
N LEU A 217 11.15 0.36 13.01
CA LEU A 217 11.29 -0.89 12.26
C LEU A 217 11.73 -0.65 10.82
N LEU A 218 11.24 0.41 10.19
CA LEU A 218 11.57 0.78 8.82
C LEU A 218 12.93 1.47 8.71
N ASP A 219 13.31 2.24 9.73
CA ASP A 219 14.62 2.87 9.89
C ASP A 219 15.05 2.83 11.37
N PRO A 220 15.85 1.82 11.76
CA PRO A 220 16.38 1.70 13.13
C PRO A 220 17.33 2.82 13.54
N THR A 221 17.77 3.65 12.60
CA THR A 221 18.67 4.78 12.84
C THR A 221 17.95 6.13 12.90
N ALA A 222 16.62 6.14 12.70
CA ALA A 222 15.83 7.35 12.76
C ALA A 222 15.88 7.97 14.17
N GLU A 223 16.24 9.24 14.22
CA GLU A 223 16.20 10.04 15.44
C GLU A 223 14.78 10.58 15.67
N MET A 224 14.41 10.77 16.94
CA MET A 224 13.13 11.40 17.27
C MET A 224 13.07 12.83 16.74
N THR A 225 11.94 13.18 16.14
CA THR A 225 11.61 14.53 15.70
C THR A 225 11.09 15.39 16.86
N ASP A 226 11.09 16.71 16.69
CA ASP A 226 10.51 17.65 17.68
C ASP A 226 9.01 17.38 17.91
N ASP A 227 8.28 17.07 16.83
CA ASP A 227 6.93 16.52 16.88
C ASP A 227 6.98 15.02 16.51
N PRO A 228 6.70 14.10 17.46
CA PRO A 228 6.66 12.67 17.20
C PRO A 228 5.72 12.24 16.06
N ALA A 229 4.69 13.03 15.74
CA ALA A 229 3.79 12.77 14.62
C ALA A 229 4.50 12.80 13.26
N ASP A 230 5.63 13.51 13.17
CA ASP A 230 6.42 13.63 11.95
C ASP A 230 7.41 12.48 11.73
N LEU A 231 7.68 11.65 12.74
CA LEU A 231 8.76 10.65 12.65
C LEU A 231 8.51 9.64 11.52
N LEU A 232 7.35 8.96 11.51
CA LEU A 232 7.02 8.01 10.45
C LEU A 232 6.87 8.68 9.07
N PRO A 233 6.16 9.81 8.92
CA PRO A 233 6.13 10.57 7.68
C PRO A 233 7.52 10.91 7.12
N GLN A 234 8.45 11.37 7.96
CA GLN A 234 9.82 11.72 7.53
C GLN A 234 10.63 10.49 7.12
N VAL A 235 10.55 9.39 7.87
CA VAL A 235 11.20 8.12 7.50
C VAL A 235 10.67 7.62 6.15
N LEU A 236 9.35 7.65 5.96
CA LEU A 236 8.74 7.21 4.71
C LEU A 236 9.10 8.12 3.53
N ALA A 237 9.06 9.44 3.71
CA ALA A 237 9.47 10.41 2.69
C ALA A 237 10.95 10.25 2.29
N SER A 238 11.82 9.95 3.26
CA SER A 238 13.23 9.61 3.02
C SER A 238 13.37 8.36 2.14
N VAL A 239 12.63 7.29 2.47
CA VAL A 239 12.58 6.06 1.64
C VAL A 239 12.11 6.39 0.22
N MET A 240 10.99 7.12 0.09
CA MET A 240 10.41 7.50 -1.21
C MET A 240 11.40 8.27 -2.08
N ARG A 241 12.11 9.24 -1.50
CA ARG A 241 13.15 10.01 -2.19
C ARG A 241 14.29 9.11 -2.65
N ASP A 242 14.77 8.22 -1.78
CA ASP A 242 15.89 7.32 -2.08
C ASP A 242 15.59 6.30 -3.20
N VAL A 243 14.32 5.92 -3.37
CA VAL A 243 13.88 4.99 -4.43
C VAL A 243 13.34 5.72 -5.67
N GLY A 244 13.43 7.05 -5.71
CA GLY A 244 13.15 7.85 -6.91
C GLY A 244 11.67 8.12 -7.19
N ILE A 245 10.82 8.19 -6.15
CA ILE A 245 9.40 8.54 -6.29
C ILE A 245 9.22 10.04 -6.47
N PRO A 246 8.21 10.48 -7.24
CA PRO A 246 7.86 11.91 -7.34
C PRO A 246 7.52 12.54 -5.98
N SER A 247 7.86 13.83 -5.80
CA SER A 247 7.51 14.59 -4.59
C SER A 247 6.03 14.98 -4.61
N GLY A 248 5.17 14.07 -4.14
CA GLY A 248 3.75 14.32 -3.99
C GLY A 248 2.92 14.30 -5.28
N LEU A 249 1.63 14.60 -5.12
CA LEU A 249 0.62 14.53 -6.16
C LEU A 249 0.84 15.55 -7.30
N ALA A 250 1.46 16.71 -7.00
CA ALA A 250 1.75 17.72 -8.01
C ALA A 250 2.71 17.19 -9.09
N ALA A 251 3.68 16.38 -8.69
CA ALA A 251 4.67 15.79 -9.58
C ALA A 251 4.09 14.72 -10.53
N VAL A 252 2.86 14.24 -10.28
CA VAL A 252 2.11 13.35 -11.19
C VAL A 252 0.91 14.05 -11.86
N GLY A 253 0.87 15.39 -11.82
CA GLY A 253 -0.05 16.20 -12.62
C GLY A 253 -1.37 16.58 -11.95
N PHE A 254 -1.45 16.48 -10.63
CA PHE A 254 -2.56 17.04 -9.84
C PHE A 254 -2.23 18.43 -9.31
N SER A 255 -3.24 19.13 -8.84
CA SER A 255 -3.15 20.48 -8.27
C SER A 255 -4.21 20.65 -7.19
N SER A 256 -4.16 21.76 -6.45
CA SER A 256 -5.18 22.08 -5.44
C SER A 256 -6.60 22.12 -6.02
N SER A 257 -6.77 22.46 -7.31
CA SER A 257 -8.09 22.43 -7.95
C SER A 257 -8.64 21.03 -8.22
N ASP A 258 -7.80 20.00 -8.11
CA ASP A 258 -8.22 18.60 -8.27
C ASP A 258 -8.63 17.95 -6.93
N VAL A 259 -8.34 18.59 -5.78
CA VAL A 259 -8.55 18.02 -4.43
C VAL A 259 -10.00 17.61 -4.20
N ASP A 260 -10.97 18.47 -4.49
CA ASP A 260 -12.40 18.17 -4.29
C ASP A 260 -12.82 16.89 -5.07
N SER A 261 -12.37 16.76 -6.31
CA SER A 261 -12.65 15.58 -7.16
C SER A 261 -11.94 14.32 -6.65
N LEU A 262 -10.74 14.46 -6.09
CA LEU A 262 -10.03 13.35 -5.47
C LEU A 262 -10.75 12.90 -4.19
N VAL A 263 -11.21 13.85 -3.35
CA VAL A 263 -12.02 13.55 -2.16
C VAL A 263 -13.26 12.78 -2.57
N GLU A 264 -14.05 13.26 -3.54
CA GLU A 264 -15.26 12.58 -4.03
C GLU A 264 -15.03 11.11 -4.43
N GLY A 265 -13.86 10.79 -5.00
CA GLY A 265 -13.50 9.42 -5.34
C GLY A 265 -13.01 8.59 -4.14
N ALA A 266 -12.30 9.23 -3.20
CA ALA A 266 -11.79 8.59 -1.99
C ALA A 266 -12.92 8.22 -1.03
N VAL A 267 -13.92 9.09 -0.81
CA VAL A 267 -15.08 8.80 0.06
C VAL A 267 -15.90 7.61 -0.47
N LYS A 268 -15.84 7.28 -1.77
CA LYS A 268 -16.51 6.07 -2.29
C LYS A 268 -15.84 4.78 -1.80
N GLN A 269 -14.60 4.84 -1.32
CA GLN A 269 -13.84 3.69 -0.82
C GLN A 269 -14.14 3.37 0.66
N GLN A 270 -15.42 3.39 1.03
CA GLN A 270 -15.91 3.19 2.41
C GLN A 270 -15.35 1.93 3.09
N ARG A 271 -15.16 0.86 2.31
CA ARG A 271 -14.57 -0.39 2.80
C ARG A 271 -13.16 -0.21 3.37
N LEU A 272 -12.36 0.66 2.74
CA LEU A 272 -10.99 0.97 3.16
C LEU A 272 -11.00 2.01 4.28
N LEU A 273 -11.77 3.08 4.12
CA LEU A 273 -11.89 4.14 5.14
C LEU A 273 -12.40 3.62 6.49
N ALA A 274 -13.32 2.64 6.50
CA ALA A 274 -13.79 2.01 7.73
C ALA A 274 -12.71 1.21 8.50
N THR A 275 -11.57 0.94 7.87
CA THR A 275 -10.41 0.28 8.49
C THR A 275 -9.45 1.29 9.13
N ALA A 276 -9.59 2.58 8.82
CA ALA A 276 -8.79 3.63 9.44
C ALA A 276 -9.03 3.64 10.97
N PRO A 277 -7.98 3.89 11.77
CA PRO A 277 -8.09 3.88 13.22
C PRO A 277 -8.80 5.12 13.80
N LEU A 278 -9.10 6.10 12.95
CA LEU A 278 -9.88 7.30 13.24
C LEU A 278 -11.07 7.38 12.28
N ASP A 279 -12.15 8.04 12.71
CA ASP A 279 -13.23 8.41 11.80
C ASP A 279 -12.72 9.45 10.79
N VAL A 280 -12.93 9.19 9.51
CA VAL A 280 -12.40 10.01 8.41
C VAL A 280 -13.54 10.81 7.78
N ARG A 281 -13.47 12.14 7.86
CA ARG A 281 -14.40 13.06 7.18
C ARG A 281 -13.80 13.58 5.89
N ASP A 282 -14.66 14.15 5.04
CA ASP A 282 -14.27 14.76 3.76
C ASP A 282 -13.22 15.86 3.96
N GLU A 283 -13.33 16.67 5.02
CA GLU A 283 -12.36 17.70 5.37
C GLU A 283 -10.97 17.14 5.73
N ASP A 284 -10.94 15.95 6.36
CA ASP A 284 -9.70 15.28 6.74
C ASP A 284 -9.01 14.73 5.47
N LEU A 285 -9.78 14.12 4.56
CA LEU A 285 -9.27 13.69 3.25
C LEU A 285 -8.75 14.86 2.41
N ALA A 286 -9.48 15.97 2.38
CA ALA A 286 -9.07 17.19 1.67
C ALA A 286 -7.73 17.70 2.20
N SER A 287 -7.59 17.75 3.53
CA SER A 287 -6.36 18.20 4.19
C SER A 287 -5.18 17.26 3.90
N ILE A 288 -5.40 15.94 3.94
CA ILE A 288 -4.37 14.94 3.58
C ILE A 288 -3.95 15.09 2.12
N LEU A 289 -4.90 15.21 1.20
CA LEU A 289 -4.64 15.32 -0.24
C LEU A 289 -3.93 16.63 -0.61
N ASP A 290 -4.35 17.76 -0.03
CA ASP A 290 -3.72 19.07 -0.26
C ASP A 290 -2.29 19.10 0.28
N ALA A 291 -2.08 18.61 1.51
CA ALA A 291 -0.73 18.49 2.09
C ALA A 291 0.15 17.47 1.33
N SER A 292 -0.46 16.54 0.59
CA SER A 292 0.26 15.57 -0.26
C SER A 292 0.62 16.11 -1.64
N LEU A 293 0.29 17.37 -1.97
CA LEU A 293 0.69 17.96 -3.25
C LEU A 293 2.22 18.04 -3.40
N GLU A 294 2.93 18.36 -2.32
CA GLU A 294 4.39 18.44 -2.25
C GLU A 294 4.86 17.90 -0.88
N LEU A 295 5.68 16.85 -0.90
CA LEU A 295 6.12 16.15 0.32
C LEU A 295 7.54 16.55 0.77
N TRP A 296 8.34 17.11 -0.15
CA TRP A 296 9.69 17.61 0.08
C TRP A 296 10.19 18.50 -1.05
#